data_AF-A0A838VMX4-F1
#
_entry.id   AF-A0A838VMX4-F1
#
_cell.length_a   1.000
_cell.length_b   1.000
_cell.length_c   1.000
_cell.angle_alpha   90.00
_cell.angle_beta   90.00
_cell.angle_gamma   90.00
#
_symmetry.space_group_name_H-M   'P 1'
#
loop_
_entity.id
_entity.type
_entity.pdbx_description
1 polymer ?
#
loop_
_entity_poly.entity_id
_entity_poly.type
_entity_poly.pdbx_seq_one_letter_code
_entity_poly.pdbx_strand_id
1 'polypeptide(L)'
;MAAQTQTIYSIQAPKDISLTEIESELSQIWHNYGVGEDGALPAATRATTFTLIVYEPEQTQYLLAALKLYSGPIDGIPGPQTEAALREFQKSSGLPVTGTANPESLSKLREEVSKLPRGGSTAADYSLDAKSPRIADEIALRNPCRIIALCPVSGEDEGVQAQVSAYCPIKKQSSGTLICCEYITLTGTATALERVGG
;
A
#
# COMPACT_ATOMS: atom_id res chain seq x y z
N MET A 1 -28.97 7.22 -1.04
CA MET A 1 -28.01 8.34 -1.25
C MET A 1 -26.68 7.70 -1.60
N ALA A 2 -26.18 7.89 -2.82
CA ALA A 2 -24.88 7.34 -3.22
C ALA A 2 -23.78 8.15 -2.52
N ALA A 3 -22.90 7.48 -1.77
CA ALA A 3 -21.69 8.10 -1.26
C ALA A 3 -20.84 8.51 -2.47
N GLN A 4 -20.70 9.82 -2.72
CA GLN A 4 -19.74 10.33 -3.69
C GLN A 4 -18.35 10.01 -3.15
N THR A 5 -17.70 9.01 -3.74
CA THR A 5 -16.32 8.63 -3.42
C THR A 5 -15.43 9.85 -3.64
N GLN A 6 -14.84 10.37 -2.56
CA GLN A 6 -13.93 11.51 -2.65
C GLN A 6 -12.68 11.03 -3.38
N THR A 7 -12.41 11.61 -4.55
CA THR A 7 -11.24 11.21 -5.36
C THR A 7 -9.99 11.84 -4.76
N ILE A 8 -9.01 11.02 -4.42
CA ILE A 8 -7.66 11.49 -4.10
C ILE A 8 -6.86 11.68 -5.39
N TYR A 9 -6.06 12.74 -5.45
CA TYR A 9 -5.14 13.03 -6.54
C TYR A 9 -3.72 12.99 -6.02
N SER A 10 -2.87 12.20 -6.68
CA SER A 10 -1.44 12.22 -6.45
C SER A 10 -0.84 13.41 -7.19
N ILE A 11 -0.20 14.33 -6.46
CA ILE A 11 0.54 15.45 -7.09
C ILE A 11 1.88 14.98 -7.67
N GLN A 12 2.37 13.83 -7.20
CA GLN A 12 3.57 13.20 -7.72
C GLN A 12 3.45 11.68 -7.53
N ALA A 13 3.67 10.94 -8.62
CA ALA A 13 3.77 9.49 -8.55
C ALA A 13 4.84 9.05 -7.53
N PRO A 14 4.64 7.91 -6.84
CA PRO A 14 5.62 7.38 -5.89
C PRO A 14 7.03 7.35 -6.48
N LYS A 15 7.98 7.98 -5.79
CA LYS A 15 9.40 8.02 -6.15
C LYS A 15 10.21 7.15 -5.21
N ASP A 16 10.99 6.23 -5.75
CA ASP A 16 11.94 5.40 -5.01
C ASP A 16 13.11 6.26 -4.49
N ILE A 17 13.42 6.14 -3.21
CA ILE A 17 14.45 6.92 -2.51
C ILE A 17 15.13 6.10 -1.42
N SER A 18 16.28 6.56 -0.92
CA SER A 18 16.86 5.98 0.30
C SER A 18 16.16 6.50 1.57
N LEU A 19 16.25 5.73 2.67
CA LEU A 19 15.63 6.11 3.95
C LEU A 19 16.13 7.47 4.47
N THR A 20 17.40 7.80 4.21
CA THR A 20 18.01 9.05 4.67
C THR A 20 17.54 10.28 3.88
N GLU A 21 16.96 10.07 2.69
CA GLU A 21 16.53 11.16 1.80
C GLU A 21 15.06 11.54 1.97
N ILE A 22 14.29 10.79 2.76
CA ILE A 22 12.83 10.97 2.95
C ILE A 22 12.46 12.44 3.23
N GLU A 23 13.07 13.06 4.24
CA GLU A 23 12.70 14.44 4.62
C GLU A 23 13.15 15.47 3.57
N SER A 24 14.28 15.23 2.90
CA SER A 24 14.77 16.12 1.84
C SER A 24 13.82 16.11 0.64
N GLU A 25 13.40 14.92 0.22
CA GLU A 25 12.50 14.73 -0.92
C GLU A 25 11.09 15.26 -0.62
N LEU A 26 10.56 15.02 0.58
CA LEU A 26 9.30 15.63 1.01
C LEU A 26 9.38 17.17 1.05
N SER A 27 10.50 17.73 1.52
CA SER A 27 10.71 19.18 1.53
C SER A 27 10.74 19.76 0.11
N GLN A 28 11.35 19.06 -0.84
CA GLN A 28 11.37 19.45 -2.25
C GLN A 28 9.96 19.44 -2.87
N ILE A 29 9.13 18.44 -2.55
CA ILE A 29 7.73 18.41 -2.99
C ILE A 29 7.02 19.69 -2.54
N TRP A 30 7.11 20.06 -1.26
CA TRP A 30 6.41 21.25 -0.77
C TRP A 30 7.00 22.56 -1.29
N HIS A 31 8.30 22.62 -1.58
CA HIS A 31 8.90 23.79 -2.23
C HIS A 31 8.33 24.02 -3.63
N ASN A 32 8.16 22.95 -4.41
CA ASN A 32 7.70 23.03 -5.79
C ASN A 32 6.20 23.34 -5.92
N TYR A 33 5.38 22.95 -4.94
CA TYR A 33 3.92 23.12 -4.97
C TYR A 33 3.39 24.20 -4.00
N GLY A 34 4.27 24.79 -3.19
CA GLY A 34 3.93 25.77 -2.14
C GLY A 34 3.78 27.22 -2.61
N VAL A 35 4.10 27.54 -3.88
CA VAL A 35 4.07 28.92 -4.40
C VAL A 35 3.21 28.98 -5.66
N GLY A 36 1.99 29.48 -5.50
CA GLY A 36 1.08 29.76 -6.61
C GLY A 36 1.41 31.11 -7.25
N GLU A 37 2.49 31.19 -8.05
CA GLU A 37 2.80 32.43 -8.79
C GLU A 37 2.27 32.46 -10.23
N ASP A 38 1.86 31.34 -10.84
CA ASP A 38 1.48 31.34 -12.27
C ASP A 38 0.14 30.63 -12.62
N GLY A 39 -0.77 30.45 -11.66
CA GLY A 39 -2.17 30.07 -11.95
C GLY A 39 -2.41 28.72 -12.65
N ALA A 40 -1.37 27.89 -12.86
CA ALA A 40 -1.46 26.63 -13.59
C ALA A 40 -1.77 25.41 -12.70
N LEU A 41 -1.50 25.49 -11.39
CA LEU A 41 -1.77 24.44 -10.40
C LEU A 41 -2.34 25.06 -9.12
N PRO A 42 -3.31 24.42 -8.43
CA PRO A 42 -3.79 24.92 -7.15
C PRO A 42 -2.64 24.91 -6.14
N ALA A 43 -2.49 25.99 -5.36
CA ALA A 43 -1.52 26.03 -4.27
C ALA A 43 -1.76 24.83 -3.35
N ALA A 44 -0.75 24.02 -3.07
CA ALA A 44 -0.87 22.88 -2.17
C ALA A 44 -0.16 23.19 -0.86
N THR A 45 -0.77 22.80 0.25
CA THR A 45 -0.16 22.94 1.57
C THR A 45 -0.29 21.62 2.31
N ARG A 46 0.79 21.24 3.00
CA ARG A 46 0.83 20.06 3.85
C ARG A 46 -0.17 20.18 5.00
N ALA A 47 -0.96 19.12 5.24
CA ALA A 47 -1.81 19.04 6.42
C ALA A 47 -0.96 19.05 7.71
N THR A 48 -1.52 19.53 8.82
CA THR A 48 -0.80 19.70 10.10
C THR A 48 -1.43 18.92 11.25
N THR A 49 -2.17 17.85 10.96
CA THR A 49 -3.02 17.15 11.94
C THR A 49 -2.28 16.07 12.71
N PHE A 50 -2.26 14.83 12.20
CA PHE A 50 -1.68 13.65 12.83
C PHE A 50 -0.89 12.83 11.81
N THR A 51 0.10 12.09 12.30
CA THR A 51 0.79 11.04 11.54
C THR A 51 0.11 9.71 11.84
N LEU A 52 -0.13 8.89 10.81
CA LEU A 52 -0.66 7.54 10.98
C LEU A 52 0.30 6.52 10.37
N ILE A 53 0.53 5.43 11.10
CA ILE A 53 1.22 4.26 10.60
C ILE A 53 0.18 3.22 10.21
N VAL A 54 0.25 2.72 8.99
CA VAL A 54 -0.64 1.69 8.45
C VAL A 54 0.19 0.47 8.14
N TYR A 55 -0.24 -0.70 8.62
CA TYR A 55 0.39 -1.96 8.29
C TYR A 55 -0.40 -2.60 7.14
N GLU A 56 0.22 -2.70 5.97
CA GLU A 56 -0.38 -3.23 4.73
C GLU A 56 0.45 -4.42 4.20
N PRO A 57 0.25 -5.64 4.74
CA PRO A 57 1.04 -6.78 4.33
C PRO A 57 0.73 -7.25 2.92
N GLU A 58 1.65 -8.03 2.36
CA GLU A 58 1.45 -8.71 1.09
C GLU A 58 0.17 -9.58 1.11
N GLN A 59 -0.47 -9.68 -0.06
CA GLN A 59 -1.77 -10.31 -0.24
C GLN A 59 -1.75 -11.84 -0.10
N THR A 60 -0.58 -12.44 0.03
CA THR A 60 -0.34 -13.89 0.01
C THR A 60 -1.29 -14.66 0.93
N GLN A 61 -1.35 -14.29 2.21
CA GLN A 61 -2.21 -14.97 3.19
C GLN A 61 -3.71 -14.81 2.86
N TYR A 62 -4.12 -13.62 2.40
CA TYR A 62 -5.50 -13.37 1.97
C TYR A 62 -5.90 -14.25 0.79
N LEU A 63 -5.03 -14.35 -0.23
CA LEU A 63 -5.29 -15.16 -1.42
C LEU A 63 -5.32 -16.65 -1.09
N LEU A 64 -4.38 -17.13 -0.28
CA LEU A 64 -4.36 -18.53 0.18
C LEU A 64 -5.59 -18.87 1.02
N ALA A 65 -6.03 -17.96 1.90
CA ALA A 65 -7.24 -18.14 2.69
C ALA A 65 -8.50 -18.17 1.81
N ALA A 66 -8.56 -17.33 0.78
CA ALA A 66 -9.66 -17.33 -0.18
C ALA A 66 -9.75 -18.66 -0.95
N LEU A 67 -8.59 -19.26 -1.29
CA LEU A 67 -8.50 -20.60 -1.88
C LEU A 67 -8.68 -21.74 -0.87
N LYS A 68 -8.91 -21.43 0.42
CA LYS A 68 -9.02 -22.40 1.53
C LYS A 68 -7.76 -23.24 1.76
N LEU A 69 -6.60 -22.77 1.31
CA LEU A 69 -5.30 -23.39 1.53
C LEU A 69 -4.64 -22.90 2.83
N TYR A 70 -5.15 -21.81 3.41
CA TYR A 70 -4.62 -21.22 4.63
C TYR A 70 -5.75 -20.95 5.63
N SER A 71 -5.51 -21.29 6.90
CA SER A 71 -6.46 -21.12 8.01
C SER A 71 -5.85 -20.41 9.23
N GLY A 72 -4.61 -19.96 9.10
CA GLY A 72 -3.91 -19.19 10.13
C GLY A 72 -4.34 -17.72 10.17
N PRO A 73 -3.79 -16.94 11.12
CA PRO A 73 -4.04 -15.50 11.19
C PRO A 73 -3.48 -14.79 9.96
N ILE A 74 -4.24 -13.84 9.41
CA ILE A 74 -3.76 -12.96 8.34
C ILE A 74 -3.04 -11.78 8.99
N ASP A 75 -1.80 -12.02 9.40
CA ASP A 75 -0.96 -11.12 10.18
C ASP A 75 0.18 -10.49 9.37
N GLY A 76 0.34 -10.88 8.11
CA GLY A 76 1.40 -10.42 7.23
C GLY A 76 2.76 -11.08 7.44
N ILE A 77 2.87 -12.00 8.39
CA ILE A 77 4.13 -12.65 8.74
C ILE A 77 4.15 -14.04 8.09
N PRO A 78 5.07 -14.31 7.15
CA PRO A 78 5.17 -15.62 6.51
C PRO A 78 5.75 -16.67 7.48
N GLY A 79 4.89 -17.26 8.29
CA GLY A 79 5.23 -18.37 9.20
C GLY A 79 5.12 -19.75 8.55
N PRO A 80 5.39 -20.84 9.32
CA PRO A 80 5.37 -22.21 8.81
C PRO A 80 4.06 -22.63 8.14
N GLN A 81 2.92 -22.09 8.61
CA GLN A 81 1.62 -22.35 8.01
C GLN A 81 1.47 -21.69 6.63
N THR A 82 1.98 -20.45 6.48
CA THR A 82 1.97 -19.73 5.20
C THR A 82 2.88 -20.42 4.20
N GLU A 83 4.07 -20.83 4.64
CA GLU A 83 5.03 -21.57 3.81
C GLU A 83 4.43 -22.91 3.34
N ALA A 84 3.82 -23.69 4.23
CA ALA A 84 3.18 -24.95 3.88
C ALA A 84 2.06 -24.76 2.84
N ALA A 85 1.19 -23.77 3.04
CA ALA A 85 0.12 -23.42 2.11
C ALA A 85 0.66 -22.99 0.74
N LEU A 86 1.74 -22.21 0.71
CA LEU A 86 2.44 -21.82 -0.52
C LEU A 86 3.02 -23.03 -1.25
N ARG A 87 3.68 -23.95 -0.53
CA ARG A 87 4.25 -25.17 -1.14
C ARG A 87 3.16 -26.03 -1.77
N GLU A 88 2.02 -26.18 -1.10
CA GLU A 88 0.87 -26.91 -1.62
C GLU A 88 0.28 -26.23 -2.86
N PHE A 89 0.11 -24.90 -2.81
CA PHE A 89 -0.36 -24.12 -3.94
C PHE A 89 0.59 -24.22 -5.15
N GLN A 90 1.89 -24.05 -4.94
CA GLN A 90 2.90 -24.13 -5.99
C GLN A 90 2.92 -25.53 -6.62
N LYS A 91 2.88 -26.58 -5.80
CA LYS A 91 2.84 -27.97 -6.27
C LYS A 91 1.60 -28.26 -7.12
N SER A 92 0.42 -27.83 -6.66
CA SER A 92 -0.84 -28.02 -7.38
C SER A 92 -0.95 -27.18 -8.65
N SER A 93 -0.27 -26.03 -8.68
CA SER A 93 -0.23 -25.11 -9.83
C SER A 93 0.90 -25.41 -10.83
N GLY A 94 1.74 -26.42 -10.57
CA GLY A 94 2.87 -26.76 -11.44
C GLY A 94 4.03 -25.74 -11.41
N LEU A 95 4.12 -24.93 -10.35
CA LEU A 95 5.16 -23.93 -10.13
C LEU A 95 6.36 -24.53 -9.37
N PRO A 96 7.55 -23.91 -9.44
CA PRO A 96 8.66 -24.25 -8.56
C PRO A 96 8.25 -24.15 -7.08
N VAL A 97 8.45 -25.23 -6.31
CA VAL A 97 8.04 -25.33 -4.91
C VAL A 97 9.07 -24.66 -3.98
N THR A 98 9.05 -23.34 -3.94
CA THR A 98 9.96 -22.53 -3.10
C THR A 98 9.44 -22.40 -1.66
N GLY A 99 8.12 -22.44 -1.46
CA GLY A 99 7.47 -22.07 -0.19
C GLY A 99 7.45 -20.57 0.10
N THR A 100 7.92 -19.75 -0.85
CA THR A 100 7.94 -18.29 -0.76
C THR A 100 7.04 -17.68 -1.80
N ALA A 101 6.38 -16.57 -1.47
CA ALA A 101 5.55 -15.82 -2.40
C ALA A 101 6.43 -15.05 -3.38
N ASN A 102 6.71 -15.66 -4.54
CA ASN A 102 7.38 -14.98 -5.64
C ASN A 102 6.34 -14.34 -6.58
N PRO A 103 6.75 -13.41 -7.49
CA PRO A 103 5.83 -12.73 -8.39
C PRO A 103 4.96 -13.68 -9.24
N GLU A 104 5.52 -14.83 -9.65
CA GLU A 104 4.81 -15.86 -10.41
C GLU A 104 3.71 -16.53 -9.57
N SER A 105 4.02 -16.92 -8.33
CA SER A 105 3.06 -17.52 -7.38
C SER A 105 1.94 -16.54 -7.06
N LEU A 106 2.26 -15.27 -6.81
CA LEU A 106 1.27 -14.22 -6.55
C LEU A 106 0.34 -13.98 -7.74
N SER A 107 0.91 -13.90 -8.95
CA SER A 107 0.12 -13.74 -10.18
C SER A 107 -0.86 -14.89 -10.35
N LYS A 108 -0.39 -16.12 -10.13
CA LYS A 108 -1.22 -17.33 -10.22
C LYS A 108 -2.28 -17.38 -9.12
N LEU A 109 -1.94 -17.03 -7.88
CA LEU A 109 -2.90 -16.94 -6.77
C LEU A 109 -4.04 -15.98 -7.10
N ARG A 110 -3.74 -14.79 -7.63
CA ARG A 110 -4.76 -13.81 -8.05
C ARG A 110 -5.65 -14.37 -9.16
N GLU A 111 -5.05 -15.05 -10.14
CA GLU A 111 -5.78 -15.68 -11.23
C GLU A 111 -6.77 -16.73 -10.69
N GLU A 112 -6.32 -17.63 -9.82
CA GLU A 112 -7.18 -18.68 -9.25
C GLU A 112 -8.29 -18.12 -8.36
N VAL A 113 -7.99 -17.11 -7.53
CA VAL A 113 -9.01 -16.43 -6.72
C VAL A 113 -10.05 -15.74 -7.61
N SER A 114 -9.64 -15.16 -8.74
CA SER A 114 -10.55 -14.50 -9.68
C SER A 114 -11.56 -15.45 -10.34
N LYS A 115 -11.23 -16.75 -10.42
CA LYS A 115 -12.11 -17.80 -10.96
C LYS A 115 -13.15 -18.29 -9.96
N LEU A 116 -12.97 -18.04 -8.66
CA LEU A 116 -13.94 -18.46 -7.65
C LEU A 116 -15.26 -17.68 -7.85
N PRO A 117 -16.43 -18.37 -7.78
CA PRO A 117 -17.71 -17.69 -7.83
C PRO A 117 -17.81 -16.70 -6.66
N ARG A 118 -18.22 -15.46 -6.93
CA ARG A 118 -18.44 -14.39 -5.95
C ARG A 118 -19.63 -14.73 -5.03
N GLY A 119 -19.45 -15.70 -4.13
CA GLY A 119 -20.35 -16.01 -3.03
C GLY A 119 -19.93 -15.21 -1.80
N GLY A 120 -20.83 -14.39 -1.25
CA GLY A 120 -20.57 -13.40 -0.22
C GLY A 120 -19.62 -13.87 0.89
N SER A 121 -18.41 -13.34 0.89
CA SER A 121 -17.44 -13.44 1.96
C SER A 121 -16.66 -12.13 2.01
N THR A 122 -16.55 -11.58 3.22
CA THR A 122 -15.96 -10.28 3.60
C THR A 122 -14.47 -10.13 3.28
N ALA A 123 -13.82 -11.16 2.70
CA ALA A 123 -12.45 -11.08 2.20
C ALA A 123 -12.35 -10.41 0.81
N ALA A 124 -13.45 -10.35 0.04
CA ALA A 124 -13.47 -9.78 -1.30
C ALA A 124 -13.67 -8.25 -1.34
N ASP A 125 -13.97 -7.62 -0.20
CA ASP A 125 -14.04 -6.15 -0.09
C ASP A 125 -12.66 -5.49 0.04
N TYR A 126 -11.62 -6.27 0.36
CA TYR A 126 -10.25 -5.94 -0.05
C TYR A 126 -10.09 -6.26 -1.54
N SER A 127 -10.89 -5.60 -2.37
CA SER A 127 -10.65 -5.58 -3.81
C SER A 127 -9.34 -4.83 -4.02
N LEU A 128 -8.23 -5.57 -4.02
CA LEU A 128 -6.90 -5.06 -4.31
C LEU A 128 -6.72 -4.97 -5.82
N ASP A 129 -7.54 -4.15 -6.46
CA ASP A 129 -7.19 -3.58 -7.75
C ASP A 129 -6.18 -2.44 -7.46
N ALA A 130 -5.20 -2.23 -8.33
CA ALA A 130 -4.39 -1.01 -8.32
C ALA A 130 -5.26 0.27 -8.51
N LYS A 131 -6.56 0.09 -8.78
CA LYS A 131 -7.60 1.11 -8.95
C LYS A 131 -8.59 1.22 -7.79
N SER A 132 -8.54 0.32 -6.80
CA SER A 132 -9.40 0.38 -5.62
C SER A 132 -8.62 1.02 -4.49
N PRO A 133 -9.18 2.06 -3.83
CA PRO A 133 -8.45 2.81 -2.84
C PRO A 133 -8.00 1.92 -1.67
N ARG A 134 -6.71 1.95 -1.33
CA ARG A 134 -6.16 1.24 -0.16
C ARG A 134 -6.77 1.81 1.14
N ILE A 135 -6.58 1.13 2.27
CA ILE A 135 -6.95 1.67 3.60
C ILE A 135 -6.39 3.09 3.76
N ALA A 136 -5.17 3.31 3.27
CA ALA A 136 -4.49 4.57 3.29
C ALA A 136 -5.17 5.70 2.49
N ASP A 137 -5.94 5.38 1.44
CA ASP A 137 -6.68 6.37 0.65
C ASP A 137 -7.91 6.86 1.40
N GLU A 138 -8.60 5.96 2.09
CA GLU A 138 -9.68 6.32 3.03
C GLU A 138 -9.12 7.17 4.19
N ILE A 139 -7.93 6.85 4.67
CA ILE A 139 -7.25 7.64 5.69
C ILE A 139 -6.91 9.04 5.15
N ALA A 140 -6.45 9.17 3.91
CA ALA A 140 -6.09 10.45 3.31
C ALA A 140 -7.28 11.44 3.32
N LEU A 141 -8.52 10.96 3.26
CA LEU A 141 -9.73 11.80 3.39
C LEU A 141 -9.89 12.45 4.77
N ARG A 142 -9.22 11.93 5.81
CA ARG A 142 -9.20 12.50 7.16
C ARG A 142 -8.09 13.55 7.31
N ASN A 143 -7.42 13.91 6.22
CA ASN A 143 -6.35 14.91 6.12
C ASN A 143 -5.22 14.72 7.16
N PRO A 144 -4.64 13.51 7.34
CA PRO A 144 -3.41 13.36 8.11
C PRO A 144 -2.27 14.19 7.50
N CYS A 145 -1.32 14.62 8.33
CA CYS A 145 -0.11 15.26 7.83
C CYS A 145 0.80 14.28 7.11
N ARG A 146 0.82 13.03 7.56
CA ARG A 146 1.69 11.96 7.06
C ARG A 146 1.06 10.59 7.27
N ILE A 147 1.09 9.77 6.22
CA ILE A 147 0.80 8.34 6.29
C ILE A 147 2.11 7.59 6.05
N ILE A 148 2.43 6.64 6.92
CA ILE A 148 3.55 5.71 6.75
C ILE A 148 2.96 4.32 6.59
N ALA A 149 2.97 3.80 5.37
CA ALA A 149 2.55 2.44 5.07
C ALA A 149 3.75 1.48 5.22
N LEU A 150 3.65 0.54 6.14
CA LEU A 150 4.58 -0.57 6.32
C LEU A 150 4.09 -1.76 5.48
N CYS A 151 4.84 -2.13 4.47
CA CYS A 151 4.52 -3.18 3.51
C CYS A 151 5.53 -4.33 3.64
N PRO A 152 5.37 -5.22 4.64
CA PRO A 152 6.24 -6.38 4.76
C PRO A 152 6.07 -7.32 3.56
N VAL A 153 7.21 -7.81 3.07
CA VAL A 153 7.28 -8.77 1.97
C VAL A 153 8.00 -10.05 2.38
N SER A 154 7.69 -11.14 1.70
CA SER A 154 8.39 -12.41 1.84
C SER A 154 9.61 -12.45 0.91
N GLY A 155 10.68 -13.12 1.32
CA GLY A 155 11.85 -13.32 0.46
C GLY A 155 13.17 -13.12 1.20
N GLU A 156 14.22 -12.91 0.42
CA GLU A 156 15.54 -12.58 0.94
C GLU A 156 15.56 -11.13 1.46
N ASP A 157 16.42 -10.89 2.44
CA ASP A 157 16.57 -9.58 3.05
C ASP A 157 17.46 -8.69 2.16
N GLU A 158 16.81 -7.94 1.26
CA GLU A 158 17.45 -6.95 0.39
C GLU A 158 17.50 -5.54 1.01
N GLY A 159 17.16 -5.43 2.30
CA GLY A 159 16.97 -4.15 2.99
C GLY A 159 15.56 -3.58 2.84
N VAL A 160 15.42 -2.30 3.20
CA VAL A 160 14.14 -1.57 3.15
C VAL A 160 14.17 -0.59 1.99
N GLN A 161 13.19 -0.73 1.10
CA GLN A 161 12.90 0.23 0.04
C GLN A 161 11.93 1.28 0.55
N ALA A 162 12.17 2.54 0.20
CA ALA A 162 11.27 3.64 0.54
C ALA A 162 10.75 4.32 -0.71
N GLN A 163 9.47 4.61 -0.70
CA GLN A 163 8.82 5.46 -1.69
C GLN A 163 8.13 6.63 -1.00
N VAL A 164 8.20 7.79 -1.63
CA VAL A 164 7.47 8.98 -1.16
C VAL A 164 6.56 9.53 -2.25
N SER A 165 5.41 10.02 -1.82
CA SER A 165 4.43 10.71 -2.65
C SER A 165 3.62 11.67 -1.80
N ALA A 166 2.79 12.50 -2.43
CA ALA A 166 1.83 13.34 -1.75
C ALA A 166 0.46 13.25 -2.43
N TYR A 167 -0.59 13.18 -1.60
CA TYR A 167 -1.97 13.02 -2.06
C TYR A 167 -2.84 14.15 -1.54
N CYS A 168 -3.71 14.66 -2.41
CA CYS A 168 -4.66 15.71 -2.10
C CYS A 168 -6.08 15.20 -2.36
N PRO A 169 -7.02 15.31 -1.41
CA PRO A 169 -8.43 15.04 -1.67
C PRO A 169 -8.99 16.13 -2.59
N ILE A 170 -9.56 15.72 -3.73
CA ILE A 170 -10.24 16.63 -4.66
C ILE A 170 -11.60 17.00 -4.06
N LYS A 171 -11.65 18.03 -3.21
CA LYS A 171 -12.92 18.70 -2.90
C LYS A 171 -13.20 19.73 -3.99
N LYS A 172 -14.24 19.50 -4.79
CA LYS A 172 -14.70 20.37 -5.90
C LYS A 172 -15.27 21.73 -5.43
N GLN A 173 -15.02 22.17 -4.20
CA GLN A 173 -15.60 23.39 -3.64
C GLN A 173 -14.53 24.46 -3.36
N SER A 174 -14.34 25.32 -4.36
CA SER A 174 -14.03 26.77 -4.33
C SER A 174 -12.92 27.37 -3.45
N SER A 175 -12.19 26.62 -2.63
CA SER A 175 -11.05 27.15 -1.87
C SER A 175 -9.74 26.92 -2.63
N GLY A 176 -9.04 28.01 -2.97
CA GLY A 176 -7.85 28.03 -3.84
C GLY A 176 -6.59 27.34 -3.32
N THR A 177 -6.65 26.58 -2.21
CA THR A 177 -5.53 25.83 -1.66
C THR A 177 -5.94 24.40 -1.31
N LEU A 178 -5.22 23.41 -1.84
CA LEU A 178 -5.40 22.00 -1.49
C LEU A 178 -4.64 21.66 -0.22
N ILE A 179 -5.28 20.95 0.71
CA ILE A 179 -4.63 20.39 1.90
C ILE A 179 -4.23 18.95 1.56
N CYS A 180 -2.94 18.67 1.59
CA CYS A 180 -2.38 17.42 1.08
C CYS A 180 -1.62 16.65 2.16
N CYS A 181 -1.57 15.34 2.02
CA CYS A 181 -0.92 14.40 2.92
C CYS A 181 0.39 13.90 2.31
N GLU A 182 1.44 13.80 3.12
CA GLU A 182 2.65 13.04 2.77
C GLU A 182 2.35 11.54 2.88
N TYR A 183 2.80 10.75 1.92
CA TYR A 183 2.61 9.31 1.93
C TYR A 183 3.95 8.65 1.70
N ILE A 184 4.38 7.90 2.71
CA ILE A 184 5.64 7.17 2.73
C ILE A 184 5.29 5.68 2.72
N THR A 185 5.82 4.93 1.76
CA THR A 185 5.71 3.47 1.74
C THR A 185 7.07 2.90 2.06
N LEU A 186 7.13 2.05 3.08
CA LEU A 186 8.32 1.29 3.44
C LEU A 186 8.08 -0.18 3.16
N THR A 187 8.87 -0.75 2.26
CA THR A 187 8.75 -2.15 1.82
C THR A 187 10.02 -2.90 2.17
N GLY A 188 9.89 -4.08 2.77
CA GLY A 188 11.04 -4.92 3.13
C GLY A 188 10.60 -6.18 3.86
N THR A 189 11.53 -7.10 4.14
CA THR A 189 11.22 -8.24 5.02
C THR A 189 10.90 -7.75 6.43
N ALA A 190 10.19 -8.55 7.23
CA ALA A 190 9.91 -8.21 8.63
C ALA A 190 11.21 -7.85 9.38
N THR A 191 12.26 -8.67 9.22
CA THR A 191 13.59 -8.43 9.80
C THR A 191 14.23 -7.13 9.30
N ALA A 192 14.10 -6.79 8.01
CA ALA A 192 14.63 -5.55 7.46
C ALA A 192 13.91 -4.33 8.04
N LEU A 193 12.58 -4.39 8.14
CA LEU A 193 11.75 -3.33 8.71
C LEU A 193 12.01 -3.14 10.21
N GLU A 194 12.16 -4.23 10.98
CA GLU A 194 12.53 -4.17 12.40
C GLU A 194 13.90 -3.51 12.60
N ARG A 195 14.88 -3.81 11.73
CA ARG A 195 16.23 -3.22 11.80
C ARG A 195 16.24 -1.70 11.70
N VAL A 196 15.30 -1.13 10.96
CA VAL A 196 15.20 0.32 10.74
C VAL A 196 14.18 0.98 11.67
N GLY A 197 13.32 0.21 12.33
CA GLY A 197 12.26 0.68 13.22
C GLY A 197 12.76 1.20 14.58
N GLY A 198 13.90 0.68 15.07
CA GLY A 198 14.47 1.05 16.36
C GLY A 198 13.87 0.32 17.54
#